data_AF-A0A564Y626-F1
#
_entry.id   AF-A0A564Y626-F1
#
_cell.length_a   1.000
_cell.length_b   1.000
_cell.length_c   1.000
_cell.angle_alpha   90.00
_cell.angle_beta   90.00
_cell.angle_gamma   90.00
#
_symmetry.space_group_name_H-M   'P 1'
#
loop_
_entity.id
_entity.type
_entity.pdbx_description
1 polymer ?
#
loop_
_entity_poly.entity_id
_entity_poly.type
_entity_poly.pdbx_seq_one_letter_code
_entity_poly.pdbx_strand_id
1 'polypeptide(L)'
;MLRQSDLMPVVGDDWDLYNLIIGRMLADPQYVKMTVEEIENSLQPDFVASGPDTAKKIYTQLSAVHLCERYPLFTAVHLICSRIIPANMLIPMLRQHPAHL
;
A
#
# COMPACT_ATOMS: atom_id res chain seq x y z
N MET A 1 -7.12 -13.92 27.91
CA MET A 1 -7.44 -13.79 26.48
C MET A 1 -6.24 -13.08 25.86
N LEU A 2 -5.47 -13.76 25.01
CA LEU A 2 -4.31 -13.15 24.34
C LEU A 2 -4.82 -12.07 23.38
N ARG A 3 -4.23 -10.87 23.45
CA ARG A 3 -4.52 -9.79 22.51
C ARG A 3 -3.75 -10.08 21.21
N GLN A 4 -4.24 -9.60 20.08
CA GLN A 4 -3.57 -9.77 18.80
C GLN A 4 -2.15 -9.16 18.79
N SER A 5 -1.90 -8.16 19.64
CA SER A 5 -0.58 -7.58 19.92
C SER A 5 0.41 -8.49 20.64
N ASP A 6 -0.08 -9.57 21.26
CA ASP A 6 0.74 -10.49 22.06
C ASP A 6 1.26 -11.66 21.19
N LEU A 7 0.88 -11.71 19.91
CA LEU A 7 1.35 -12.69 18.93
C LEU A 7 2.53 -12.13 18.16
N MET A 8 3.52 -12.98 17.87
CA MET A 8 4.62 -12.60 16.99
C MET A 8 4.05 -12.31 15.60
N PRO A 9 4.29 -11.12 15.01
CA PRO A 9 3.66 -10.72 13.76
C PRO A 9 4.10 -11.67 12.64
N VAL A 10 3.13 -12.13 11.85
CA VAL A 10 3.43 -12.83 10.61
C VAL A 10 4.05 -11.80 9.65
N VAL A 11 4.99 -12.22 8.81
CA VAL A 11 5.48 -11.34 7.72
C VAL A 11 4.25 -10.89 6.92
N GLY A 12 4.04 -9.57 6.81
CA GLY A 12 2.83 -8.95 6.24
C GLY A 12 1.83 -8.39 7.26
N ASP A 13 1.83 -8.81 8.52
CA ASP A 13 0.95 -8.20 9.54
C ASP A 13 1.37 -6.76 9.88
N ASP A 14 2.65 -6.47 9.68
CA ASP A 14 3.28 -5.18 9.92
C ASP A 14 4.05 -4.73 8.67
N TRP A 15 3.54 -3.67 8.04
CA TRP A 15 4.15 -3.05 6.85
C TRP A 15 5.57 -2.54 7.12
N ASP A 16 5.86 -2.12 8.37
CA ASP A 16 7.20 -1.65 8.74
C ASP A 16 8.19 -2.82 8.84
N LEU A 17 7.73 -3.98 9.35
CA LEU A 17 8.53 -5.21 9.35
C LEU A 17 8.80 -5.70 7.92
N TYR A 18 7.81 -5.60 7.03
CA TYR A 18 7.96 -5.97 5.63
C TYR A 18 9.03 -5.11 4.93
N ASN A 19 8.98 -3.78 5.12
CA ASN A 19 9.97 -2.84 4.62
C ASN A 19 11.38 -3.13 5.16
N LEU A 20 11.50 -3.46 6.45
CA LEU A 20 12.77 -3.81 7.08
C LEU A 20 13.37 -5.10 6.50
N ILE A 21 12.55 -6.13 6.27
CA ILE A 21 12.99 -7.41 5.68
C ILE A 21 13.50 -7.18 4.26
N ILE A 22 12.76 -6.43 3.43
CA ILE A 22 13.19 -6.09 2.07
C ILE A 22 14.51 -5.32 2.09
N GLY A 23 14.64 -4.32 2.98
CA GLY A 23 15.88 -3.56 3.14
C GLY A 23 17.08 -4.45 3.51
N ARG A 24 16.86 -5.44 4.38
CA ARG A 24 17.90 -6.43 4.73
C ARG A 24 18.27 -7.32 3.55
N MET A 25 17.28 -7.80 2.78
CA MET A 25 17.53 -8.63 1.61
C MET A 25 18.31 -7.87 0.53
N LEU A 26 17.95 -6.61 0.27
CA LEU A 26 18.66 -5.74 -0.68
C LEU A 26 20.12 -5.48 -0.27
N ALA A 27 20.41 -5.47 1.03
CA ALA A 27 21.76 -5.27 1.56
C ALA A 27 22.62 -6.56 1.54
N ASP A 28 22.00 -7.73 1.40
CA ASP A 28 22.69 -9.01 1.41
C ASP A 28 23.22 -9.34 -0.02
N PRO A 29 24.54 -9.60 -0.19
CA PRO A 29 25.14 -9.92 -1.48
C PRO A 29 24.48 -11.09 -2.21
N GLN A 30 23.80 -11.99 -1.50
CA GLN A 30 23.05 -13.10 -2.09
C GLN A 30 21.92 -12.63 -3.01
N TYR A 31 21.28 -11.50 -2.72
CA TYR A 31 20.12 -10.99 -3.47
C TYR A 31 20.45 -9.79 -4.36
N VAL A 32 21.73 -9.46 -4.54
CA VAL A 32 22.19 -8.26 -5.28
C VAL A 32 21.69 -8.18 -6.73
N LYS A 33 21.27 -9.32 -7.32
CA LYS A 33 20.74 -9.41 -8.68
C LYS A 33 19.22 -9.33 -8.76
N MET A 34 18.52 -9.42 -7.63
CA MET A 34 17.08 -9.36 -7.58
C MET A 34 16.61 -7.91 -7.48
N THR A 35 15.52 -7.61 -8.18
CA THR A 35 14.79 -6.35 -8.06
C THR A 35 13.92 -6.33 -6.80
N VAL A 36 13.49 -5.14 -6.38
CA VAL A 36 12.55 -4.99 -5.26
C VAL A 36 11.27 -5.79 -5.49
N GLU A 37 10.72 -5.73 -6.70
CA GLU A 37 9.50 -6.46 -7.08
C GLU A 37 9.69 -8.00 -6.99
N GLU A 38 10.85 -8.52 -7.41
CA GLU A 38 11.14 -9.95 -7.29
C GLU A 38 11.28 -10.38 -5.82
N ILE A 39 11.87 -9.53 -4.97
CA ILE A 39 11.97 -9.78 -3.53
C ILE A 39 10.58 -9.74 -2.87
N GLU A 40 9.77 -8.73 -3.19
CA GLU A 40 8.40 -8.59 -2.70
C GLU A 40 7.54 -9.82 -3.02
N ASN A 41 7.56 -10.24 -4.29
CA ASN A 41 6.85 -11.43 -4.77
C ASN A 41 7.35 -12.73 -4.12
N SER A 42 8.63 -12.81 -3.73
CA SER A 42 9.19 -13.98 -3.05
C SER A 42 8.76 -14.09 -1.58
N LEU A 43 8.45 -12.96 -0.93
CA LEU A 43 8.01 -12.91 0.46
C LEU A 43 6.50 -13.15 0.54
N GLN A 44 5.73 -12.21 0.01
CA GLN A 44 4.28 -12.30 -0.11
C GLN A 44 3.83 -11.39 -1.25
N PRO A 45 3.19 -11.93 -2.30
CA PRO A 45 2.73 -11.14 -3.46
C PRO A 45 1.64 -10.14 -3.08
N ASP A 46 1.06 -10.29 -1.88
CA ASP A 46 0.01 -9.40 -1.42
C ASP A 46 0.49 -8.08 -0.83
N PHE A 47 1.77 -7.97 -0.52
CA PHE A 47 2.38 -6.82 0.12
C PHE A 47 3.33 -6.11 -0.82
N VAL A 48 3.33 -4.79 -0.73
CA VAL A 48 4.13 -3.87 -1.54
C VAL A 48 4.74 -2.81 -0.64
N ALA A 49 6.07 -2.71 -0.64
CA ALA A 49 6.79 -1.68 0.11
C ALA A 49 6.56 -0.27 -0.48
N SER A 50 6.31 -0.22 -1.79
CA SER A 50 6.13 1.02 -2.54
C SER A 50 4.75 1.64 -2.29
N GLY A 51 4.72 2.84 -1.72
CA GLY A 51 3.49 3.61 -1.49
C GLY A 51 2.60 3.79 -2.73
N PRO A 52 3.16 4.17 -3.91
CA PRO A 52 2.40 4.24 -5.16
C PRO A 52 1.77 2.91 -5.59
N ASP A 53 2.48 1.79 -5.42
CA ASP A 53 1.98 0.47 -5.81
C ASP A 53 0.89 -0.02 -4.84
N THR A 54 1.06 0.25 -3.55
CA THR A 54 0.03 0.05 -2.52
C THR A 54 -1.23 0.86 -2.85
N ALA A 55 -1.09 2.15 -3.23
CA ALA A 55 -2.22 2.98 -3.65
C ALA A 55 -2.94 2.40 -4.89
N LYS A 56 -2.19 1.92 -5.87
CA LYS A 56 -2.75 1.24 -7.07
C LYS A 56 -3.49 -0.03 -6.72
N LYS A 57 -2.97 -0.84 -5.79
CA LYS A 57 -3.63 -2.08 -5.35
C LYS A 57 -4.94 -1.79 -4.64
N ILE A 58 -4.93 -0.85 -3.68
CA ILE A 58 -6.14 -0.42 -2.97
C ILE A 58 -7.17 0.12 -3.97
N TYR A 59 -6.76 0.98 -4.90
CA TYR A 59 -7.67 1.51 -5.92
C TYR A 59 -8.28 0.41 -6.80
N THR A 60 -7.48 -0.57 -7.23
CA THR A 60 -7.95 -1.73 -8.01
C THR A 60 -9.02 -2.51 -7.23
N GLN A 61 -8.77 -2.79 -5.95
CA GLN A 61 -9.71 -3.49 -5.08
C GLN A 61 -11.02 -2.69 -4.91
N LEU A 62 -10.93 -1.39 -4.59
CA LEU A 62 -12.08 -0.51 -4.43
C LEU A 62 -12.89 -0.37 -5.72
N SER A 63 -12.22 -0.31 -6.87
CA SER A 63 -12.86 -0.22 -8.19
C SER A 63 -13.66 -1.48 -8.52
N ALA A 64 -13.10 -2.65 -8.23
CA ALA A 64 -13.77 -3.94 -8.47
C ALA A 64 -15.11 -4.06 -7.70
N VAL A 65 -15.22 -3.43 -6.54
CA VAL A 65 -16.43 -3.43 -5.70
C VAL A 65 -17.20 -2.09 -5.71
N HIS A 66 -16.88 -1.19 -6.65
CA HIS A 66 -17.57 0.10 -6.83
C HIS A 66 -17.58 1.00 -5.58
N LEU A 67 -16.49 0.98 -4.80
CA LEU A 67 -16.37 1.73 -3.55
C LEU A 67 -15.46 2.97 -3.63
N CYS A 68 -14.93 3.32 -4.81
CA CYS A 68 -14.01 4.46 -4.96
C CYS A 68 -14.58 5.79 -4.44
N GLU A 69 -15.84 6.09 -4.76
CA GLU A 69 -16.50 7.32 -4.29
C GLU A 69 -16.72 7.32 -2.77
N ARG A 70 -16.87 6.14 -2.17
CA ARG A 70 -17.03 5.99 -0.72
C ARG A 70 -15.73 6.20 0.04
N TYR A 71 -14.58 5.94 -0.60
CA TYR A 71 -13.26 6.09 -0.01
C TYR A 71 -12.35 7.01 -0.85
N PRO A 72 -12.73 8.30 -0.99
CA PRO A 72 -12.07 9.24 -1.89
C PRO A 72 -10.61 9.53 -1.50
N LEU A 73 -10.20 9.25 -0.26
CA LEU A 73 -8.79 9.36 0.15
C LEU A 73 -7.92 8.41 -0.67
N PHE A 74 -8.23 7.12 -0.66
CA PHE A 74 -7.43 6.12 -1.35
C PHE A 74 -7.49 6.32 -2.86
N THR A 75 -8.65 6.70 -3.38
CA THR A 75 -8.82 7.06 -4.79
C THR A 75 -7.97 8.27 -5.17
N ALA A 76 -8.03 9.37 -4.40
CA ALA A 76 -7.25 10.58 -4.67
C ALA A 76 -5.74 10.30 -4.66
N VAL A 77 -5.24 9.57 -3.65
CA VAL A 77 -3.82 9.20 -3.55
C VAL A 77 -3.37 8.43 -4.79
N HIS A 78 -4.13 7.42 -5.23
CA HIS A 78 -3.79 6.67 -6.44
C HIS A 78 -3.78 7.55 -7.70
N LEU A 79 -4.80 8.40 -7.89
CA LEU A 79 -4.89 9.28 -9.06
C LEU A 79 -3.75 10.31 -9.10
N ILE A 80 -3.31 10.81 -7.94
CA ILE A 80 -2.15 11.70 -7.81
C ILE A 80 -0.85 10.97 -8.15
N CYS A 81 -0.62 9.78 -7.58
CA CYS A 81 0.54 8.94 -7.90
C CYS A 81 0.61 8.60 -9.40
N SER A 82 -0.56 8.39 -10.02
CA SER A 82 -0.70 8.09 -11.45
C SER A 82 -0.67 9.34 -12.34
N ARG A 83 -0.51 10.53 -11.77
CA ARG A 83 -0.50 11.84 -12.46
C ARG A 83 -1.77 12.12 -13.29
N ILE A 84 -2.89 11.51 -12.92
CA ILE A 84 -4.19 11.76 -13.55
C ILE A 84 -4.76 13.09 -13.06
N ILE A 85 -4.53 13.41 -11.78
CA ILE A 85 -4.91 14.68 -11.16
C ILE A 85 -3.70 15.31 -10.44
N PRO A 86 -3.66 16.65 -10.28
CA PRO A 86 -2.61 17.31 -9.54
C PRO A 86 -2.77 17.14 -8.02
N ALA A 87 -1.67 17.18 -7.27
CA ALA A 87 -1.66 16.93 -5.81
C ALA A 87 -2.55 17.88 -5.00
N ASN A 88 -2.75 19.11 -5.48
CA ASN A 88 -3.64 20.08 -4.84
C ASN A 88 -5.14 19.68 -4.91
N MET A 89 -5.50 18.65 -5.69
CA MET A 89 -6.86 18.10 -5.73
C MET A 89 -7.20 17.18 -4.56
N LEU A 90 -6.21 16.81 -3.72
CA LEU A 90 -6.43 15.92 -2.58
C LEU A 90 -7.54 16.46 -1.65
N ILE A 91 -7.40 17.70 -1.17
CA ILE A 91 -8.38 18.31 -0.24
C ILE A 91 -9.76 18.50 -0.90
N PRO A 92 -9.88 19.03 -2.13
CA PRO A 92 -11.15 19.08 -2.85
C PRO A 92 -11.89 17.74 -2.93
N MET A 93 -11.19 16.63 -3.24
CA MET A 93 -11.81 15.30 -3.31
C MET A 93 -12.28 14.80 -1.94
N LEU A 94 -11.51 15.07 -0.88
CA LEU A 94 -11.91 14.70 0.47
C LEU A 94 -13.12 15.49 0.98
N ARG A 95 -13.34 16.72 0.51
CA ARG A 95 -14.54 17.49 0.87
C ARG A 95 -15.84 16.85 0.36
N GLN A 96 -15.76 16.03 -0.67
CA GLN A 96 -16.90 15.28 -1.22
C GLN A 96 -17.13 13.94 -0.49
N HIS A 97 -16.41 13.68 0.61
CA HIS A 97 -16.50 12.42 1.35
C HIS A 97 -17.89 12.25 2.00
N PRO A 98 -18.54 11.08 1.86
CA PRO A 98 -19.90 10.84 2.37
C PRO A 98 -20.07 11.10 3.88
N ALA A 99 -19.02 10.90 4.68
CA ALA A 99 -19.04 11.19 6.12
C ALA A 99 -19.16 12.69 6.49
N HIS A 100 -19.07 13.60 5.52
CA HIS A 100 -19.25 15.04 5.72
C HIS A 100 -20.64 15.55 5.32
N LEU A 101 -21.48 14.68 4.76
CA LEU A 101 -22.88 14.93 4.41
C LEU A 101 -23.80 14.44 5.54
#